data_AF-A0A8X7QLP4-F1
#
_entry.id   AF-A0A8X7QLP4-F1
#
_cell.length_a   1.000
_cell.length_b   1.000
_cell.length_c   1.000
_cell.angle_alpha   90.00
_cell.angle_beta   90.00
_cell.angle_gamma   90.00
#
_symmetry.space_group_name_H-M   'P 1'
#
loop_
_entity.id
_entity.type
_entity.pdbx_description
1 polymer ?
#
loop_
_entity_poly.entity_id
_entity_poly.type
_entity_poly.pdbx_seq_one_letter_code
_entity_poly.pdbx_strand_id
1 'polypeptide(L)'
;MNPELLMFPSSLVGGRPRPRHPFTDPFSSSVPSWGDVPEADSEAVPMAPLRRLCSCFFDDGPRSEIREGDLANMRRKYAINPSVGMRSPTKFERAPDGGAGEVAIYEAYLEAGFRGVIPSLIGEVSTFFGFCPSQLTPLTWRTLMAIQVLGKLHGFSVGVHEILYSY
;
A
#
# COMPACT_ATOMS: atom_id res chain seq x y z
N MET A 1 -37.09 18.84 10.01
CA MET A 1 -36.56 20.21 9.92
C MET A 1 -35.74 20.49 11.18
N ASN A 2 -34.52 20.98 10.96
CA ASN A 2 -33.43 21.41 11.86
C ASN A 2 -32.62 20.36 12.66
N PRO A 3 -31.27 20.49 12.72
CA PRO A 3 -30.31 19.52 13.25
C PRO A 3 -29.77 19.91 14.63
N GLU A 4 -29.33 18.94 15.42
CA GLU A 4 -28.48 19.20 16.59
C GLU A 4 -27.19 18.37 16.51
N LEU A 5 -26.10 19.08 16.30
CA LEU A 5 -24.77 18.72 16.79
C LEU A 5 -24.85 18.60 18.31
N LEU A 6 -24.18 17.61 18.91
CA LEU A 6 -23.19 17.81 19.99
C LEU A 6 -22.71 16.46 20.58
N MET A 7 -21.40 16.24 20.38
CA MET A 7 -20.43 15.77 21.37
C MET A 7 -20.52 14.37 21.98
N PHE A 8 -19.50 13.58 21.64
CA PHE A 8 -18.99 12.46 22.42
C PHE A 8 -18.43 12.93 23.78
N PRO A 9 -18.64 12.18 24.88
CA PRO A 9 -17.79 12.29 26.06
C PRO A 9 -16.59 11.33 25.95
N SER A 10 -15.41 11.93 26.02
CA SER A 10 -14.12 11.27 26.22
C SER A 10 -13.96 10.73 27.65
N SER A 11 -13.15 9.67 27.76
CA SER A 11 -12.40 9.21 28.94
C SER A 11 -13.03 8.16 29.87
N LEU A 12 -12.45 6.95 29.84
CA LEU A 12 -11.92 6.34 31.07
C LEU A 12 -10.68 5.49 30.75
N VAL A 13 -9.57 5.93 31.32
CA VAL A 13 -8.21 5.38 31.19
C VAL A 13 -8.13 4.03 31.89
N GLY A 14 -7.80 2.98 31.13
CA GLY A 14 -7.37 1.67 31.65
C GLY A 14 -5.97 1.36 31.14
N GLY A 15 -4.96 1.62 31.98
CA GLY A 15 -3.55 1.52 31.61
C GLY A 15 -3.06 0.09 31.39
N ARG A 16 -2.53 -0.17 30.20
CA ARG A 16 -1.44 -1.13 29.96
C ARG A 16 -0.32 -0.39 29.24
N PRO A 17 0.96 -0.59 29.61
CA PRO A 17 2.07 0.01 28.87
C PRO A 17 2.07 -0.61 27.46
N ARG A 18 1.63 0.15 26.46
CA ARG A 18 1.90 -0.16 25.05
C ARG A 18 3.41 -0.15 24.87
N PRO A 19 4.02 -1.17 24.26
CA PRO A 19 5.39 -1.04 23.75
C PRO A 19 5.41 0.15 22.80
N ARG A 20 6.10 1.22 23.19
CA ARG A 20 6.39 2.35 22.31
C ARG A 20 7.51 1.93 21.37
N HIS A 21 7.24 0.98 20.48
CA HIS A 21 7.99 0.94 19.25
C HIS A 21 7.34 1.98 18.35
N PRO A 22 8.05 3.06 17.95
CA PRO A 22 7.57 3.89 16.86
C PRO A 22 7.41 2.96 15.66
N PHE A 23 6.18 2.78 15.19
CA PHE A 23 5.96 2.28 13.85
C PHE A 23 6.38 3.43 12.93
N THR A 24 7.64 3.43 12.53
CA THR A 24 8.09 4.29 11.44
C THR A 24 7.40 3.76 10.20
N ASP A 25 6.40 4.47 9.71
CA ASP A 25 5.79 4.16 8.42
C ASP A 25 6.91 4.21 7.37
N PRO A 26 7.28 3.07 6.74
CA PRO A 26 8.37 3.02 5.77
C PRO A 26 8.09 3.88 4.52
N PHE A 27 6.90 4.46 4.42
CA PHE A 27 6.46 5.29 3.31
C PHE A 27 6.31 6.78 3.65
N SER A 28 6.68 7.19 4.87
CA SER A 28 6.71 8.61 5.25
C SER A 28 7.97 9.29 4.71
N SER A 29 7.94 9.70 3.45
CA SER A 29 8.87 10.73 2.95
C SER A 29 8.34 12.11 3.35
N SER A 30 9.21 12.96 3.88
CA SER A 30 8.91 14.35 4.20
C SER A 30 8.56 15.12 2.92
N VAL A 31 7.33 15.63 2.83
CA VAL A 31 6.93 16.57 1.78
C VAL A 31 7.78 17.83 1.93
N PRO A 32 8.52 18.29 0.89
CA PRO A 32 9.21 19.57 0.97
C PRO A 32 8.17 20.68 1.10
N SER A 33 8.32 21.52 2.12
CA SER A 33 7.58 22.77 2.25
C SER A 33 7.86 23.62 1.02
N TRP A 34 6.83 23.86 0.21
CA TRP A 34 6.89 24.84 -0.87
C TRP A 34 6.90 26.23 -0.22
N GLY A 35 8.07 26.87 -0.22
CA GLY A 35 8.23 28.26 0.19
C GLY A 35 7.50 29.20 -0.77
N ASP A 36 7.09 30.35 -0.24
CA ASP A 36 6.26 31.35 -0.92
C ASP A 36 6.81 31.78 -2.29
N VAL A 37 5.88 31.88 -3.25
CA VAL A 37 6.08 32.33 -4.63
C VAL A 37 6.20 33.85 -4.67
N PRO A 38 7.26 34.45 -5.23
CA PRO A 38 7.20 35.81 -5.71
C PRO A 38 6.78 35.84 -7.20
N GLU A 39 5.88 36.75 -7.48
CA GLU A 39 5.26 37.03 -8.77
C GLU A 39 6.23 37.74 -9.74
N ALA A 40 6.14 37.37 -11.02
CA ALA A 40 6.68 38.01 -12.24
C ALA A 40 8.22 38.01 -12.46
N ASP A 41 8.68 37.33 -13.51
CA ASP A 41 8.87 37.98 -14.82
C ASP A 41 8.99 36.95 -15.95
N SER A 42 8.52 37.31 -17.16
CA SER A 42 8.48 36.43 -18.32
C SER A 42 9.83 36.38 -19.03
N GLU A 43 10.66 35.38 -18.72
CA GLU A 43 11.85 35.06 -19.51
C GLU A 43 11.90 33.55 -19.81
N ALA A 44 12.20 33.21 -21.06
CA ALA A 44 12.03 31.88 -21.62
C ALA A 44 12.74 30.80 -20.79
N VAL A 45 11.95 29.92 -20.18
CA VAL A 45 12.41 28.76 -19.41
C VAL A 45 13.32 27.92 -20.30
N PRO A 46 14.62 27.75 -19.98
CA PRO A 46 15.44 26.79 -20.69
C PRO A 46 14.84 25.41 -20.41
N MET A 47 14.46 24.68 -21.46
CA MET A 47 14.06 23.27 -21.37
C MET A 47 15.29 22.43 -20.98
N ALA A 48 15.75 22.60 -19.74
CA ALA A 48 16.67 21.68 -19.12
C ALA A 48 16.00 20.30 -19.16
N PRO A 49 16.73 19.23 -19.53
CA PRO A 49 16.11 17.92 -19.69
C PRO A 49 15.39 17.56 -18.39
N LEU A 50 14.10 17.18 -18.49
CA LEU A 50 13.28 16.59 -17.42
C LEU A 50 13.84 15.23 -16.97
N ARG A 51 15.15 15.10 -16.81
CA ARG A 51 15.89 13.86 -16.55
C ARG A 51 16.12 13.61 -15.06
N ARG A 52 15.60 14.46 -14.16
CA ARG A 52 15.90 14.39 -12.72
C ARG A 52 14.72 14.18 -11.79
N LEU A 53 13.48 14.08 -12.28
CA LEU A 53 12.31 13.86 -11.41
C LEU A 53 11.92 12.39 -11.22
N CYS A 54 12.48 11.47 -12.02
CA CYS A 54 12.11 10.05 -11.98
C CYS A 54 13.31 9.17 -11.65
N SER A 55 13.98 9.44 -10.53
CA SER A 55 14.76 8.41 -9.85
C SER A 55 14.25 8.25 -8.43
N CYS A 56 12.93 8.07 -8.30
CA CYS A 56 12.40 7.24 -7.23
C CYS A 56 12.88 5.83 -7.55
N PHE A 57 14.17 5.56 -7.34
CA PHE A 57 14.59 4.17 -7.19
C PHE A 57 13.72 3.66 -6.06
N PHE A 58 12.74 2.83 -6.39
CA PHE A 58 12.29 1.85 -5.42
C PHE A 58 13.59 1.13 -5.09
N ASP A 59 14.13 1.39 -3.90
CA ASP A 59 15.05 0.42 -3.32
C ASP A 59 14.28 -0.90 -3.43
N ASP A 60 14.81 -1.88 -4.15
CA ASP A 60 14.12 -3.14 -4.42
C ASP A 60 13.80 -3.91 -3.11
N GLY A 61 14.17 -3.33 -1.97
CA GLY A 61 13.99 -3.84 -0.65
C GLY A 61 15.05 -4.88 -0.33
N PRO A 62 15.14 -5.25 0.96
CA PRO A 62 16.05 -6.31 1.37
C PRO A 62 15.67 -7.63 0.70
N ARG A 63 16.69 -8.47 0.47
CA ARG A 63 16.48 -9.86 0.05
C ARG A 63 15.77 -10.62 1.16
N SER A 64 14.90 -11.53 0.77
CA SER A 64 14.32 -12.48 1.71
C SER A 64 15.36 -13.49 2.15
N GLU A 65 15.33 -13.82 3.44
CA GLU A 65 16.11 -14.90 4.05
C GLU A 65 15.26 -16.17 4.26
N ILE A 66 13.95 -16.10 3.98
CA ILE A 66 12.97 -17.17 4.22
C ILE A 66 13.22 -18.33 3.24
N ARG A 67 13.34 -19.53 3.78
CA ARG A 67 13.53 -20.77 3.01
C ARG A 67 12.23 -21.58 2.96
N GLU A 68 12.18 -22.56 2.07
CA GLU A 68 11.01 -23.43 1.91
C GLU A 68 10.62 -24.16 3.21
N GLY A 69 11.62 -24.58 4.00
CA GLY A 69 11.41 -25.22 5.31
C GLY A 69 10.73 -24.31 6.35
N ASP A 70 10.82 -22.98 6.18
CA ASP A 70 10.25 -22.01 7.10
C ASP A 70 8.75 -21.77 6.84
N LEU A 71 8.26 -22.09 5.64
CA LEU A 71 6.87 -21.80 5.23
C LEU A 71 5.84 -22.48 6.12
N ALA A 72 6.10 -23.73 6.54
CA ALA A 72 5.22 -24.45 7.46
C ALA A 72 5.15 -23.79 8.84
N ASN A 73 6.27 -23.24 9.32
CA ASN A 73 6.33 -22.47 10.57
C ASN A 73 5.59 -21.15 10.43
N MET A 74 5.81 -20.41 9.34
CA MET A 74 5.11 -19.15 9.06
C MET A 74 3.60 -19.35 8.97
N ARG A 75 3.14 -20.39 8.26
CA ARG A 75 1.72 -20.71 8.13
C ARG A 75 1.06 -20.91 9.50
N ARG A 76 1.72 -21.66 10.39
CA ARG A 76 1.25 -21.85 11.78
C ARG A 76 1.31 -20.56 12.59
N LYS A 77 2.43 -19.83 12.54
CA LYS A 77 2.67 -18.57 13.29
C LYS A 77 1.59 -17.53 12.99
N TYR A 78 1.19 -17.40 11.73
CA TYR A 78 0.26 -16.37 11.28
C TYR A 78 -1.16 -16.86 10.97
N ALA A 79 -1.46 -18.14 11.23
CA ALA A 79 -2.73 -18.78 10.91
C ALA A 79 -3.16 -18.56 9.44
N ILE A 80 -2.22 -18.69 8.50
CA ILE A 80 -2.50 -18.54 7.07
C ILE A 80 -3.33 -19.72 6.59
N ASN A 81 -4.49 -19.45 5.99
CA ASN A 81 -5.42 -20.48 5.54
C ASN A 81 -4.73 -21.48 4.59
N PRO A 82 -4.90 -22.81 4.78
CA PRO A 82 -4.35 -23.84 3.88
C PRO A 82 -4.65 -23.64 2.40
N SER A 83 -5.75 -22.97 2.04
CA SER A 83 -6.11 -22.65 0.65
C SER A 83 -5.15 -21.64 -0.01
N VAL A 84 -4.44 -20.85 0.78
CA VAL A 84 -3.45 -19.88 0.28
C VAL A 84 -2.16 -20.62 -0.04
N GLY A 85 -1.80 -20.63 -1.33
CA GLY A 85 -0.48 -21.10 -1.77
C GLY A 85 0.64 -20.23 -1.20
N MET A 86 1.72 -20.87 -0.75
CA MET A 86 2.91 -20.18 -0.26
C MET A 86 4.13 -20.77 -0.96
N ARG A 87 5.05 -19.91 -1.39
CA ARG A 87 6.37 -20.31 -1.90
C ARG A 87 7.45 -19.43 -1.29
N SER A 88 8.66 -19.95 -1.17
CA SER A 88 9.83 -19.11 -0.89
C SER A 88 10.22 -18.33 -2.15
N PRO A 89 10.69 -17.09 -2.02
CA PRO A 89 11.26 -16.36 -3.14
C PRO A 89 12.55 -17.02 -3.64
N THR A 90 12.89 -16.80 -4.90
CA THR A 90 14.19 -17.24 -5.43
C THR A 90 15.33 -16.37 -4.89
N LYS A 91 16.58 -16.84 -5.04
CA LYS A 91 17.79 -16.14 -4.53
C LYS A 91 17.91 -14.68 -5.00
N PHE A 92 17.37 -14.36 -6.17
CA PHE A 92 17.48 -13.04 -6.78
C PHE A 92 16.18 -12.25 -6.75
N GLU A 93 15.07 -12.89 -6.43
CA GLU A 93 13.75 -12.29 -6.38
C GLU A 93 13.63 -11.28 -5.23
N ARG A 94 12.85 -10.23 -5.48
CA ARG A 94 12.49 -9.17 -4.55
C ARG A 94 10.98 -9.06 -4.43
N ALA A 95 10.52 -8.24 -3.48
CA ALA A 95 9.11 -8.02 -3.26
C ALA A 95 8.33 -7.57 -4.54
N PRO A 96 8.84 -6.67 -5.40
CA PRO A 96 8.14 -6.31 -6.63
C PRO A 96 8.23 -7.39 -7.72
N ASP A 97 9.12 -8.37 -7.64
CA ASP A 97 9.39 -9.33 -8.72
C ASP A 97 8.35 -10.47 -8.81
N GLY A 98 7.31 -10.44 -7.98
CA GLY A 98 6.25 -11.45 -7.96
C GLY A 98 5.54 -11.57 -9.32
N GLY A 99 5.12 -12.78 -9.67
CA GLY A 99 4.37 -13.05 -10.89
C GLY A 99 2.91 -12.56 -10.81
N ALA A 100 2.23 -12.55 -11.95
CA ALA A 100 0.80 -12.27 -12.00
C ALA A 100 0.02 -13.27 -11.12
N GLY A 101 -0.80 -12.77 -10.19
CA GLY A 101 -1.55 -13.60 -9.23
C GLY A 101 -0.77 -14.01 -7.98
N GLU A 102 0.50 -13.62 -7.87
CA GLU A 102 1.28 -13.75 -6.64
C GLU A 102 1.30 -12.42 -5.89
N VAL A 103 1.55 -12.45 -4.58
CA VAL A 103 1.84 -11.25 -3.79
C VAL A 103 2.99 -11.54 -2.84
N ALA A 104 4.03 -10.72 -2.92
CA ALA A 104 5.10 -10.72 -1.93
C ALA A 104 4.75 -9.74 -0.81
N ILE A 105 4.92 -10.19 0.43
CA ILE A 105 4.60 -9.41 1.63
C ILE A 105 5.75 -9.59 2.61
N TYR A 106 6.22 -8.49 3.20
CA TYR A 106 7.17 -8.57 4.30
C TYR A 106 6.53 -9.17 5.56
N GLU A 107 7.30 -9.95 6.31
CA GLU A 107 6.81 -10.60 7.54
C GLU A 107 6.22 -9.58 8.53
N ALA A 108 6.79 -8.36 8.60
CA ALA A 108 6.30 -7.27 9.44
C ALA A 108 4.80 -6.94 9.22
N TYR A 109 4.26 -7.10 8.01
CA TYR A 109 2.84 -6.90 7.77
C TYR A 109 2.00 -8.01 8.40
N LEU A 110 2.47 -9.26 8.36
CA LEU A 110 1.81 -10.37 9.04
C LEU A 110 1.84 -10.16 10.57
N GLU A 111 2.95 -9.64 11.11
CA GLU A 111 3.06 -9.25 12.51
C GLU A 111 2.09 -8.11 12.87
N ALA A 112 1.90 -7.15 11.96
CA ALA A 112 0.91 -6.07 12.09
C ALA A 112 -0.55 -6.53 11.93
N GLY A 113 -0.80 -7.82 11.70
CA GLY A 113 -2.14 -8.39 11.60
C GLY A 113 -2.68 -8.51 10.17
N PHE A 114 -1.87 -8.27 9.14
CA PHE A 114 -2.26 -8.55 7.76
C PHE A 114 -2.50 -10.06 7.58
N ARG A 115 -3.61 -10.44 6.95
CA ARG A 115 -4.01 -11.86 6.76
C ARG A 115 -4.31 -12.21 5.30
N GLY A 116 -3.75 -11.45 4.35
CA GLY A 116 -3.78 -11.83 2.94
C GLY A 116 -5.08 -11.55 2.21
N VAL A 117 -5.98 -10.73 2.76
CA VAL A 117 -7.16 -10.29 2.01
C VAL A 117 -6.72 -9.17 1.07
N ILE A 118 -6.31 -9.54 -0.14
CA ILE A 118 -6.10 -8.58 -1.23
C ILE A 118 -7.48 -8.06 -1.62
N PRO A 119 -7.72 -6.74 -1.56
CA PRO A 119 -8.98 -6.15 -1.98
C PRO A 119 -9.28 -6.52 -3.43
N SER A 120 -10.50 -6.95 -3.75
CA SER A 120 -10.83 -7.48 -5.08
C SER A 120 -10.49 -6.52 -6.21
N LEU A 121 -10.69 -5.21 -6.00
CA LEU A 121 -10.37 -4.19 -6.99
C LEU A 121 -8.87 -4.11 -7.29
N ILE A 122 -8.04 -4.26 -6.25
CA ILE A 122 -6.59 -4.33 -6.41
C ILE A 122 -6.23 -5.59 -7.21
N GLY A 123 -6.82 -6.74 -6.85
CA GLY A 123 -6.62 -7.98 -7.59
C GLY A 123 -6.99 -7.85 -9.07
N GLU A 124 -8.15 -7.28 -9.37
CA GLU A 124 -8.62 -7.09 -10.75
C GLU A 124 -7.72 -6.14 -11.54
N VAL A 125 -7.33 -4.98 -10.97
CA VAL A 125 -6.41 -4.03 -11.63
C VAL A 125 -5.05 -4.70 -11.88
N SER A 126 -4.52 -5.43 -10.89
CA SER A 126 -3.28 -6.19 -11.02
C SER A 126 -3.36 -7.25 -12.12
N THR A 127 -4.46 -8.01 -12.19
CA THR A 127 -4.67 -9.00 -13.24
C THR A 127 -4.81 -8.33 -14.61
N PHE A 128 -5.53 -7.22 -14.71
CA PHE A 128 -5.74 -6.50 -15.97
C PHE A 128 -4.44 -5.99 -16.58
N PHE A 129 -3.54 -5.43 -15.76
CA PHE A 129 -2.25 -4.91 -16.20
C PHE A 129 -1.10 -5.93 -16.15
N GLY A 130 -1.33 -7.11 -15.58
CA GLY A 130 -0.32 -8.17 -15.49
C GLY A 130 0.80 -7.89 -14.48
N PHE A 131 0.53 -7.12 -13.42
CA PHE A 131 1.50 -6.85 -12.36
C PHE A 131 1.15 -7.51 -11.03
N CYS A 132 2.15 -7.76 -10.19
CA CYS A 132 1.95 -8.20 -8.82
C CYS A 132 1.47 -7.03 -7.93
N PRO A 133 0.41 -7.18 -7.12
CA PRO A 133 -0.07 -6.13 -6.21
C PRO A 133 1.01 -5.46 -5.34
N SER A 134 2.11 -6.14 -5.01
CA SER A 134 3.25 -5.56 -4.26
C SER A 134 4.02 -4.48 -5.03
N GLN A 135 3.85 -4.38 -6.34
CA GLN A 135 4.42 -3.31 -7.18
C GLN A 135 3.67 -1.98 -7.05
N LEU A 136 2.49 -1.98 -6.41
CA LEU A 136 1.74 -0.76 -6.20
C LEU A 136 2.43 0.15 -5.19
N THR A 137 2.48 1.44 -5.53
CA THR A 137 2.90 2.44 -4.53
C THR A 137 1.89 2.46 -3.38
N PRO A 138 2.32 2.83 -2.16
CA PRO A 138 1.42 2.96 -1.01
C PRO A 138 0.26 3.92 -1.26
N LEU A 139 0.50 4.97 -2.05
CA LEU A 139 -0.53 5.91 -2.46
C LEU A 139 -1.55 5.22 -3.37
N THR A 140 -1.10 4.53 -4.41
CA THR A 140 -1.99 3.78 -5.32
C THR A 140 -2.79 2.73 -4.56
N TRP A 141 -2.16 2.00 -3.63
CA TRP A 141 -2.84 1.02 -2.78
C TRP A 141 -3.96 1.66 -1.95
N ARG A 142 -3.66 2.77 -1.26
CA ARG A 142 -4.65 3.52 -0.46
C ARG A 142 -5.79 4.05 -1.31
N THR A 143 -5.50 4.57 -2.50
CA THR A 143 -6.51 5.09 -3.42
C THR A 143 -7.45 3.99 -3.91
N LEU A 144 -6.92 2.85 -4.38
CA LEU A 144 -7.75 1.72 -4.82
C LEU A 144 -8.60 1.15 -3.68
N MET A 145 -8.03 1.05 -2.47
CA MET A 145 -8.79 0.69 -1.27
C MET A 145 -9.94 1.65 -0.98
N ALA A 146 -9.66 2.96 -0.97
CA ALA A 146 -10.66 3.99 -0.72
C ALA A 146 -11.79 3.93 -1.74
N ILE A 147 -11.48 3.77 -3.02
CA ILE A 147 -12.46 3.60 -4.10
C ILE A 147 -13.34 2.36 -3.85
N GLN A 148 -12.73 1.21 -3.52
CA GLN A 148 -13.48 -0.01 -3.26
C GLN A 148 -14.40 0.12 -2.05
N VAL A 149 -13.92 0.73 -0.97
CA VAL A 149 -14.74 0.97 0.23
C VAL A 149 -15.87 1.95 -0.06
N LEU A 150 -15.59 3.02 -0.81
CA LEU A 150 -16.58 4.04 -1.17
C LEU A 150 -17.69 3.46 -2.06
N GLY A 151 -17.35 2.63 -3.04
CA GLY A 151 -18.33 1.95 -3.88
C GLY A 151 -19.25 1.05 -3.06
N LYS A 152 -18.66 0.20 -2.20
CA LYS A 152 -19.43 -0.65 -1.29
C LYS A 152 -20.36 0.15 -0.38
N LEU A 153 -19.90 1.28 0.14
CA LEU A 153 -20.69 2.16 1.00
C LEU A 153 -21.93 2.72 0.28
N HIS A 154 -21.80 3.02 -1.01
CA HIS A 154 -22.86 3.59 -1.84
C HIS A 154 -23.63 2.55 -2.66
N GLY A 155 -23.37 1.26 -2.45
CA GLY A 155 -24.10 0.16 -3.10
C GLY A 155 -23.71 -0.09 -4.56
N PHE A 156 -22.55 0.37 -5.02
CA PHE A 156 -22.03 0.05 -6.36
C PHE A 156 -20.73 -0.74 -6.29
N SER A 157 -20.55 -1.69 -7.20
CA SER A 157 -19.27 -2.36 -7.39
C SER A 157 -18.42 -1.51 -8.32
N VAL A 158 -17.20 -1.16 -7.90
CA VAL A 158 -16.21 -0.53 -8.77
C VAL A 158 -15.25 -1.60 -9.23
N GLY A 159 -15.16 -1.78 -10.55
CA GLY A 159 -14.18 -2.64 -11.20
C GLY A 159 -13.16 -1.83 -11.99
N VAL A 160 -12.34 -2.55 -12.76
CA VAL A 160 -11.27 -1.95 -13.57
C VAL A 160 -11.82 -1.03 -14.65
N HIS A 161 -12.93 -1.40 -15.29
CA HIS A 161 -13.52 -0.59 -16.35
C HIS A 161 -13.97 0.78 -15.81
N GLU A 162 -14.64 0.81 -14.67
CA GLU A 162 -15.09 2.06 -14.03
C GLU A 162 -13.89 2.96 -13.72
N ILE A 163 -12.76 2.42 -13.24
CA ILE A 163 -11.56 3.22 -12.99
C ILE A 163 -10.97 3.78 -14.29
N LEU A 164 -10.82 2.95 -15.32
CA LEU A 164 -10.08 3.32 -16.53
C LEU A 164 -10.86 4.24 -17.47
N TYR A 165 -12.19 4.17 -17.45
CA TYR A 165 -13.05 4.95 -18.34
C TYR A 165 -13.69 6.18 -17.67
N SER A 166 -13.22 6.61 -16.50
CA SER A 166 -13.71 7.79 -15.77
C SER A 166 -13.08 9.13 -16.19
N TYR A 167 -12.48 9.21 -17.39
CA TYR A 167 -11.81 10.40 -17.94
C TYR A 167 -12.61 10.99 -19.10
#